data_AF-A0A1T5BZ85-F1
#
_entry.id   AF-A0A1T5BZ85-F1
#
_cell.length_a   1.000
_cell.length_b   1.000
_cell.length_c   1.000
_cell.angle_alpha   90.00
_cell.angle_beta   90.00
_cell.angle_gamma   90.00
#
_symmetry.space_group_name_H-M   'P 1'
#
loop_
_entity.id
_entity.type
_entity.pdbx_description
1 polymer ?
#
loop_
_entity_poly.entity_id
_entity_poly.type
_entity_poly.pdbx_seq_one_letter_code
_entity_poly.pdbx_strand_id
1 'polypeptide(L)'
;MDSRFRNWGFARIVRLVGGIGIGIYAIYTSQYIYLMLAAVLLIQAAYNLSCCGASGCGSDSGTYKQNTLYKDQIKNYNPEKK
;
A
#
# COMPACT_ATOMS: atom_id res chain seq x y z
N MET A 1 16.85 11.80 8.58
CA MET A 1 15.49 12.34 8.37
C MET A 1 14.70 11.32 7.57
N ASP A 2 13.99 10.43 8.27
CA ASP A 2 13.35 9.25 7.69
C ASP A 2 12.16 9.60 6.79
N SER A 3 12.32 9.36 5.50
CA SER A 3 11.36 9.62 4.42
C SER A 3 10.08 8.76 4.47
N ARG A 4 10.00 7.80 5.39
CA ARG A 4 8.89 6.83 5.49
C ARG A 4 7.57 7.42 6.00
N PHE A 5 7.62 8.56 6.70
CA PHE A 5 6.42 9.18 7.28
C PHE A 5 5.76 10.24 6.40
N ARG A 6 6.46 10.79 5.39
CA ARG A 6 5.96 11.94 4.64
C ARG A 6 4.81 11.60 3.68
N ASN A 7 4.68 10.35 3.24
CA ASN A 7 3.70 9.95 2.22
C ASN A 7 2.49 9.16 2.76
N TRP A 8 2.47 8.81 4.05
CA TRP A 8 1.40 8.00 4.62
C TRP A 8 0.11 8.81 4.81
N GLY A 9 0.23 10.07 5.24
CA GLY A 9 -0.90 11.00 5.32
C GLY A 9 -1.52 11.31 3.95
N PHE A 10 -0.68 11.54 2.94
CA PHE A 10 -1.15 11.88 1.59
C PHE A 10 -2.02 10.77 0.98
N ALA A 11 -1.57 9.52 1.05
CA ALA A 11 -2.32 8.38 0.53
C ALA A 11 -3.66 8.15 1.27
N ARG A 12 -3.77 8.55 2.54
CA ARG A 12 -5.04 8.51 3.29
C ARG A 12 -6.01 9.57 2.78
N ILE A 13 -5.52 10.79 2.58
CA ILE A 13 -6.32 11.92 2.07
C ILE A 13 -6.87 11.59 0.68
N VAL A 14 -6.04 11.05 -0.21
CA VAL A 14 -6.47 10.64 -1.55
C VAL A 14 -7.57 9.57 -1.49
N ARG A 15 -7.44 8.55 -0.63
CA ARG A 15 -8.48 7.53 -0.44
C ARG A 15 -9.77 8.11 0.12
N LEU A 16 -9.67 9.04 1.07
CA LEU A 16 -10.83 9.68 1.69
C LEU A 16 -11.60 10.54 0.68
N VAL A 17 -10.89 11.43 -0.03
CA VAL A 17 -11.49 12.28 -1.07
C VAL A 17 -12.06 11.43 -2.21
N GLY A 18 -11.32 10.42 -2.67
CA GLY A 18 -11.78 9.49 -3.69
C GLY A 18 -13.02 8.70 -3.26
N GLY A 19 -13.03 8.18 -2.03
CA GLY A 19 -14.18 7.46 -1.46
C GLY A 19 -15.43 8.32 -1.36
N ILE A 20 -15.30 9.58 -0.90
CA ILE A 20 -16.41 10.53 -0.85
C ILE A 20 -16.91 10.85 -2.26
N GLY A 21 -16.01 11.15 -3.21
CA GLY A 21 -16.37 11.48 -4.59
C GLY A 21 -17.11 10.34 -5.29
N ILE A 22 -16.59 9.11 -5.18
CA ILE A 22 -17.26 7.92 -5.72
C ILE A 22 -18.59 7.67 -4.99
N GLY A 23 -18.67 7.91 -3.69
CA GLY A 23 -19.91 7.80 -2.92
C GLY A 23 -21.01 8.74 -3.41
N ILE A 24 -20.68 10.01 -3.66
CA ILE A 24 -21.62 10.99 -4.23
C ILE A 24 -22.05 10.55 -5.63
N TYR A 25 -21.11 10.11 -6.46
CA TYR A 25 -21.41 9.60 -7.80
C TYR A 25 -22.31 8.36 -7.75
N ALA A 26 -22.06 7.42 -6.83
CA ALA A 26 -22.86 6.21 -6.66
C ALA A 26 -24.31 6.51 -6.32
N ILE A 27 -24.56 7.53 -5.49
CA ILE A 27 -25.90 8.00 -5.15
C ILE A 27 -26.58 8.60 -6.39
N TYR A 28 -25.85 9.42 -7.16
CA TYR A 28 -26.39 10.02 -8.39
C TYR A 28 -26.77 8.96 -9.44
N THR A 29 -25.93 7.95 -9.65
CA THR A 29 -26.20 6.91 -10.65
C THR A 29 -27.06 5.77 -10.12
N SER A 30 -27.37 5.74 -8.83
CA SER A 30 -28.05 4.61 -8.14
C SER A 30 -27.41 3.23 -8.39
N GLN A 31 -26.09 3.19 -8.62
CA GLN A 31 -25.37 1.95 -8.93
C GLN A 31 -24.68 1.41 -7.68
N TYR A 32 -25.15 0.26 -7.19
CA TYR A 32 -24.67 -0.34 -5.95
C TYR A 32 -23.18 -0.72 -5.96
N ILE A 33 -22.61 -1.04 -7.14
CA ILE A 33 -21.19 -1.40 -7.27
C ILE A 33 -20.27 -0.23 -6.87
N TYR A 34 -20.64 1.00 -7.23
CA TYR A 34 -19.88 2.19 -6.85
C TYR A 34 -20.05 2.52 -5.38
N LEU A 35 -21.20 2.22 -4.80
CA LEU A 35 -21.45 2.39 -3.37
C LEU A 35 -20.57 1.43 -2.56
N MET A 36 -20.49 0.16 -2.97
CA MET A 36 -19.58 -0.82 -2.35
C MET A 36 -18.12 -0.36 -2.46
N LEU A 37 -17.69 0.12 -3.63
CA LEU A 37 -16.32 0.61 -3.84
C LEU A 37 -16.00 1.81 -2.94
N ALA A 38 -16.93 2.77 -2.84
CA ALA A 38 -16.81 3.92 -1.94
C ALA A 38 -16.69 3.48 -0.47
N ALA A 39 -17.53 2.54 -0.03
CA ALA A 39 -17.49 2.02 1.34
C ALA A 39 -16.13 1.38 1.67
N VAL A 40 -15.59 0.56 0.76
CA VAL A 40 -14.28 -0.07 0.94
C VAL A 40 -13.16 0.97 1.04
N LEU A 41 -13.16 2.00 0.18
CA LEU A 41 -12.15 3.07 0.22
C LEU A 41 -12.23 3.91 1.50
N LEU A 42 -13.44 4.21 1.97
CA LEU A 42 -13.65 4.95 3.22
C LEU A 42 -13.22 4.15 4.45
N ILE A 43 -13.51 2.84 4.49
CA ILE A 43 -13.03 1.94 5.55
C ILE A 43 -11.51 1.87 5.55
N GLN A 44 -10.88 1.75 4.38
CA GLN A 44 -9.41 1.77 4.26
C GLN A 44 -8.81 3.09 4.76
N ALA A 45 -9.46 4.23 4.47
CA ALA A 45 -9.03 5.54 4.96
C ALA A 45 -9.21 5.71 6.48
N ALA A 46 -10.34 5.24 7.03
CA ALA A 46 -10.66 5.35 8.46
C ALA A 46 -9.73 4.48 9.32
N TYR A 47 -9.61 3.21 8.97
CA TYR A 47 -8.82 2.24 9.74
C TYR A 47 -7.36 2.16 9.31
N ASN A 48 -6.98 2.89 8.25
CA ASN A 48 -5.63 2.87 7.69
C ASN A 48 -5.16 1.49 7.26
N LEU A 49 -6.14 0.67 6.90
CA LEU A 49 -5.91 -0.59 6.21
C LEU A 49 -5.44 -0.27 4.80
N SER A 50 -4.22 -0.70 4.49
CA SER A 50 -3.76 -0.81 3.12
C SER A 50 -4.00 -2.25 2.65
N CYS A 51 -4.36 -2.44 1.37
CA CYS A 51 -4.55 -3.77 0.78
C CYS A 51 -3.29 -4.66 0.82
N CYS A 52 -2.14 -4.08 1.19
CA CYS A 52 -0.86 -4.76 1.37
C CYS A 52 -0.37 -4.79 2.83
N GLY A 53 -1.26 -4.54 3.80
CA GLY A 53 -0.91 -4.51 5.23
C GLY A 53 -0.02 -3.31 5.62
N ALA A 54 0.26 -3.18 6.93
CA ALA A 54 1.17 -2.16 7.46
C ALA A 54 2.62 -2.30 6.94
N SER A 55 2.94 -3.45 6.35
CA SER A 55 4.23 -3.78 5.75
C SER A 55 4.39 -3.27 4.32
N GLY A 56 3.29 -2.90 3.64
CA GLY A 56 3.28 -2.44 2.25
C GLY A 56 3.68 -3.52 1.23
N CYS A 57 3.21 -3.40 -0.01
CA CYS A 57 3.78 -4.10 -1.16
C CYS A 57 4.85 -3.22 -1.76
N GLY A 58 5.83 -2.81 -0.95
CA GLY A 58 7.11 -2.38 -1.47
C GLY A 58 7.95 -3.64 -1.55
N SER A 59 8.40 -4.04 -2.74
CA SER A 59 9.70 -4.70 -2.76
C SER A 59 10.64 -3.74 -2.03
N ASP A 60 11.13 -4.14 -0.86
CA ASP A 60 12.12 -3.38 -0.12
C ASP A 60 13.35 -3.25 -1.04
N SER A 61 13.40 -2.16 -1.80
CA SER A 61 14.51 -1.85 -2.70
C SER A 61 15.59 -1.07 -1.96
N GLY A 62 15.75 -1.26 -0.64
CA GLY A 62 16.55 -0.35 0.18
C GLY A 62 17.35 -0.97 1.32
N THR A 63 16.93 -2.08 1.90
CA THR A 63 17.68 -2.87 2.88
C THR A 63 17.00 -4.22 3.00
N TYR A 64 17.44 -5.19 2.19
CA TYR A 64 17.26 -6.61 2.48
C TYR A 64 17.81 -6.86 3.90
N LYS A 65 16.95 -6.72 4.91
CA LYS A 65 17.16 -7.38 6.19
C LYS A 65 17.05 -8.85 5.85
N GLN A 66 18.19 -9.41 5.47
CA GLN A 66 18.46 -10.83 5.50
C GLN A 66 18.14 -11.27 6.91
N ASN A 67 16.88 -11.64 7.13
CA ASN A 67 16.51 -12.45 8.27
C ASN A 67 17.50 -13.61 8.24
N THR A 68 18.23 -13.76 9.32
CA THR A 68 19.47 -14.52 9.48
C THR A 68 19.35 -16.02 9.18
N LEU A 69 18.20 -16.47 8.66
CA LEU A 69 17.85 -17.83 8.29
C LEU A 69 18.44 -18.31 6.96
N TYR A 70 18.73 -17.42 6.01
CA TYR A 70 19.23 -17.79 4.68
C TYR A 70 20.66 -17.31 4.40
N LYS A 71 21.42 -16.94 5.45
CA LYS A 71 22.84 -16.56 5.31
C LYS A 71 23.67 -17.65 4.67
N ASP A 72 23.36 -18.90 4.98
CA ASP A 72 24.12 -20.05 4.50
C ASP A 72 23.74 -20.47 3.06
N GLN A 73 22.62 -19.94 2.54
CA GLN A 73 22.04 -20.36 1.27
C GLN A 73 22.25 -19.34 0.14
N ILE A 74 22.57 -18.09 0.46
CA ILE A 74 22.78 -17.04 -0.54
C ILE A 74 24.28 -16.89 -0.78
N LYS A 75 24.77 -17.52 -1.86
CA LYS A 75 26.12 -17.22 -2.37
C LYS A 75 26.10 -15.84 -3.02
N ASN A 76 27.02 -14.97 -2.60
CA ASN A 76 27.26 -13.70 -3.28
C ASN A 76 27.62 -13.97 -4.74
N TYR A 77 26.94 -13.29 -5.65
CA TYR A 77 27.26 -13.34 -7.08
C TYR A 77 28.66 -12.76 -7.29
N ASN A 78 29.58 -13.57 -7.83
CA ASN A 78 30.89 -13.10 -8.25
C ASN A 78 30.84 -12.88 -9.78
N PRO A 79 30.87 -11.62 -10.25
CA PRO A 79 30.81 -11.31 -11.67
C PRO A 79 32.04 -11.77 -12.47
N GLU A 80 33.14 -12.14 -11.79
CA GLU A 80 34.40 -12.54 -12.43
C GLU A 80 34.48 -14.03 -12.77
N LYS A 81 33.49 -14.83 -12.36
CA LYS A 81 33.39 -16.25 -12.76
C LYS A 81 32.40 -16.38 -13.91
N LYS A 82 32.92 -16.35 -15.13
CA LYS A 82 32.21 -16.77 -16.35
C LYS A 82 32.69 -18.14 -16.78
#